data_AF-A0A960ATV5-F1
#
_entry.id   AF-A0A960ATV5-F1
#
_cell.length_a   1.000
_cell.length_b   1.000
_cell.length_c   1.000
_cell.angle_alpha   90.00
_cell.angle_beta   90.00
_cell.angle_gamma   90.00
#
_symmetry.space_group_name_H-M   'P 1'
#
loop_
_entity.id
_entity.type
_entity.pdbx_description
1 polymer ?
#
loop_
_entity_poly.entity_id
_entity_poly.type
_entity_poly.pdbx_seq_one_letter_code
_entity_poly.pdbx_strand_id
1 'polypeptide(L)'
;MVDPILYIVLGVFLLVVAVVVGLRLVSGRRVPPPPPPEVIPGVGDDASEPRDTPLPTVEDVVLPEQGGAPTIELERPKPTKGRLAALKARLARSNSAIGRGLLALLTSDKLDEATWEEIEDTLIMSDLGVESAGDLVERLRTRLRVDADVDWQSALHEELLALVGPDMDRTLVASRQGDRPAVIMVVGVNGTGKTTTTGKLARVLVADGHTVVLGAADTFRAAAADQLQTWGDRVGARVVRGPEASDPAAVAFDAVAEANAEQADCVVIDTAGRLHTKVGLMDELGKIKRVINKQGPVDEVLLVLDATTGQNGLAQARVFSEVVDVTGVVLTKLDGTAKGGIVVAVQKELGVPVKLVGLGEGPDDLAPFDPDAFVSALLE
;
A
#
# COMPACT_ATOMS: atom_id res chain seq x y z
N MET A 1 24.11 47.39 -29.57
CA MET A 1 23.13 47.58 -28.48
C MET A 1 21.75 47.53 -29.11
N VAL A 2 20.98 46.47 -28.87
CA VAL A 2 19.65 46.30 -29.47
C VAL A 2 18.66 47.17 -28.69
N ASP A 3 17.86 47.94 -29.41
CA ASP A 3 16.97 48.96 -28.87
C ASP A 3 15.90 48.34 -27.96
N PRO A 4 15.79 48.72 -26.67
CA PRO A 4 14.81 48.18 -25.73
C PRO A 4 13.36 48.37 -26.20
N ILE A 5 13.10 49.31 -27.11
CA ILE A 5 11.80 49.52 -27.74
C ILE A 5 11.38 48.28 -28.57
N LEU A 6 12.34 47.59 -29.20
CA LEU A 6 12.07 46.40 -30.03
C LEU A 6 11.52 45.22 -29.21
N TYR A 7 12.02 45.03 -27.99
CA TYR A 7 11.54 43.97 -27.09
C TYR A 7 10.13 44.25 -26.57
N ILE A 8 9.80 45.51 -26.31
CA ILE A 8 8.46 45.91 -25.89
C ILE A 8 7.45 45.68 -27.02
N VAL A 9 7.80 46.07 -28.25
CA VAL A 9 6.94 45.85 -29.42
C VAL A 9 6.73 44.35 -29.69
N LEU A 10 7.78 43.54 -29.58
CA LEU A 10 7.68 42.08 -29.76
C LEU A 10 6.84 41.42 -28.66
N GLY A 11 6.97 41.87 -27.41
CA GLY A 11 6.17 41.37 -26.29
C GLY A 11 4.68 41.69 -26.44
N VAL A 12 4.34 42.92 -26.85
CA VAL A 12 2.94 43.30 -27.12
C VAL A 12 2.37 42.52 -28.30
N PHE A 13 3.16 42.30 -29.35
CA PHE A 13 2.72 41.50 -30.49
C PHE A 13 2.43 40.05 -30.11
N LEU A 14 3.29 39.40 -29.33
CA LEU A 14 3.07 38.04 -28.84
C LEU A 14 1.83 37.92 -27.95
N LEU A 15 1.58 38.93 -27.10
CA LEU A 15 0.39 38.97 -26.25
C LEU A 15 -0.90 39.05 -27.08
N VAL A 16 -0.92 39.90 -28.13
CA VAL A 16 -2.09 40.03 -29.01
C VAL A 16 -2.35 38.73 -29.77
N VAL A 17 -1.29 38.07 -30.27
CA VAL A 17 -1.42 36.77 -30.94
C VAL A 17 -1.98 35.71 -29.99
N ALA A 18 -1.49 35.65 -28.74
CA ALA A 18 -1.99 34.70 -27.74
C ALA A 18 -3.47 34.92 -27.42
N VAL A 19 -3.91 36.18 -27.31
CA VAL A 19 -5.32 36.53 -27.05
C VAL A 19 -6.21 36.15 -28.24
N VAL A 20 -5.79 36.41 -29.48
CA VAL A 20 -6.56 36.06 -30.68
C VAL A 20 -6.66 34.55 -30.86
N VAL A 21 -5.60 33.80 -30.60
CA VAL A 21 -5.60 32.34 -30.64
C VAL A 21 -6.47 31.75 -29.52
N GLY A 22 -6.40 32.30 -28.31
CA GLY A 22 -7.26 31.92 -27.19
C GLY A 22 -8.74 32.13 -27.50
N LEU A 23 -9.11 33.28 -28.07
CA LEU A 23 -10.49 33.58 -28.47
C LEU A 23 -11.01 32.64 -29.58
N ARG A 24 -10.16 32.24 -30.53
CA ARG A 24 -10.55 31.26 -31.56
C ARG A 24 -10.69 29.83 -31.04
N LEU A 25 -9.94 29.45 -30.00
CA LEU A 25 -10.07 28.14 -29.36
C LEU A 25 -11.35 28.04 -28.52
N VAL A 26 -11.81 29.14 -27.93
CA VAL A 26 -13.03 29.17 -27.12
C VAL A 26 -14.30 29.21 -27.99
N SER A 27 -14.27 29.81 -29.18
CA SER A 27 -15.44 29.90 -30.08
C SER A 27 -15.76 28.61 -30.86
N GLY A 28 -14.94 27.56 -30.73
CA GLY A 28 -15.12 26.28 -31.42
C GLY A 28 -15.95 25.22 -30.67
N ARG A 29 -16.38 25.48 -29.43
CA ARG A 29 -17.22 24.53 -28.66
C ARG A 29 -18.67 24.61 -29.14
N ARG A 30 -19.01 23.78 -30.12
CA ARG A 30 -20.41 23.45 -30.44
C ARG A 30 -21.03 22.77 -29.23
N VAL A 31 -22.00 23.45 -28.60
CA VAL A 31 -22.89 22.87 -27.61
C VAL A 31 -23.73 21.79 -28.31
N PRO A 32 -23.74 20.53 -27.84
CA PRO A 32 -24.66 19.54 -28.40
C PRO A 32 -26.10 20.01 -28.18
N PRO A 33 -27.02 19.76 -29.14
CA PRO A 33 -28.41 20.16 -28.96
C PRO A 33 -28.99 19.49 -27.70
N PRO A 34 -29.91 20.17 -27.00
CA PRO A 34 -30.57 19.58 -25.84
C PRO A 34 -31.29 18.29 -26.26
N PRO A 35 -31.37 17.29 -25.36
CA PRO A 35 -32.18 16.10 -25.62
C PRO A 35 -33.62 16.52 -25.94
N PRO A 36 -34.34 15.76 -26.77
CA PRO A 36 -35.75 16.02 -27.00
C PRO A 36 -36.49 16.02 -25.66
N PRO A 37 -37.52 16.88 -25.49
CA PRO A 37 -38.28 16.93 -24.25
C PRO A 37 -38.82 15.53 -23.94
N GLU A 38 -38.60 15.07 -22.71
CA GLU A 38 -39.31 13.93 -22.16
C GLU A 38 -40.81 14.18 -22.34
N VAL A 39 -41.49 13.23 -22.98
CA VAL A 39 -42.95 13.19 -23.01
C VAL A 39 -43.40 12.96 -21.58
N ILE A 40 -43.66 14.05 -20.86
CA ILE A 40 -44.46 14.00 -19.65
C ILE A 40 -45.85 13.54 -20.12
N PRO A 41 -46.42 12.43 -19.62
CA PRO A 41 -47.77 12.05 -19.94
C PRO A 41 -48.67 13.25 -19.61
N GLY A 42 -49.29 13.82 -20.64
CA GLY A 42 -50.26 14.88 -20.46
C GLY A 42 -51.40 14.33 -19.61
N VAL A 43 -51.76 15.03 -18.54
CA VAL A 43 -53.09 14.89 -17.94
C VAL A 43 -54.08 15.54 -18.89
N GLY A 44 -54.41 14.79 -19.94
CA GLY A 44 -55.56 15.02 -20.79
C GLY A 44 -56.66 14.06 -20.33
N ASP A 45 -57.72 14.63 -19.75
CA ASP A 45 -59.05 14.05 -19.90
C ASP A 45 -59.31 13.90 -21.40
N ASP A 46 -59.35 12.66 -21.89
CA ASP A 46 -60.33 12.16 -22.86
C ASP A 46 -60.06 10.68 -23.23
N ALA A 47 -60.99 9.82 -22.75
CA ALA A 47 -61.52 8.57 -23.36
C ALA A 47 -60.55 7.45 -23.79
N SER A 48 -60.77 6.15 -23.52
CA SER A 48 -61.85 5.39 -22.89
C SER A 48 -61.38 3.93 -22.88
N GLU A 49 -61.09 3.34 -21.73
CA GLU A 49 -61.05 1.88 -21.62
C GLU A 49 -62.33 1.40 -20.91
N PRO A 50 -63.03 0.39 -21.44
CA PRO A 50 -64.19 -0.19 -20.77
C PRO A 50 -63.76 -0.71 -19.40
N ARG A 51 -64.51 -0.34 -18.35
CA ARG A 51 -64.30 -0.74 -16.95
C ARG A 51 -64.39 -2.25 -16.67
N ASP A 52 -64.56 -3.08 -17.71
CA ASP A 52 -64.75 -4.53 -17.62
C ASP A 52 -63.55 -5.34 -18.15
N THR A 53 -62.35 -4.75 -18.18
CA THR A 53 -61.14 -5.53 -18.52
C THR A 53 -60.72 -6.30 -17.26
N PRO A 54 -60.62 -7.64 -17.28
CA PRO A 54 -60.21 -8.40 -16.10
C PRO A 54 -58.81 -7.95 -15.66
N LEU A 55 -58.68 -7.46 -14.43
CA LEU A 55 -57.38 -7.16 -13.85
C LEU A 55 -56.60 -8.48 -13.67
N PRO A 56 -55.33 -8.56 -14.09
CA PRO A 56 -54.51 -9.74 -13.82
C PRO A 56 -54.42 -9.96 -12.31
N THR A 57 -54.76 -11.16 -11.86
CA THR A 57 -54.57 -11.57 -10.47
C THR A 57 -53.10 -11.92 -10.21
N VAL A 58 -52.67 -11.87 -8.94
CA VAL A 58 -51.26 -12.10 -8.51
C VAL A 58 -50.67 -13.43 -9.03
N GLU A 59 -51.52 -14.38 -9.41
CA GLU A 59 -51.13 -15.66 -10.01
C GLU A 59 -50.53 -15.56 -11.42
N ASP A 60 -50.72 -14.44 -12.14
CA ASP A 60 -50.22 -14.27 -13.52
C ASP A 60 -48.84 -13.58 -13.61
N VAL A 61 -48.21 -13.26 -12.47
CA VAL A 61 -46.85 -12.70 -12.43
C VAL A 61 -45.84 -13.82 -12.24
N VAL A 62 -45.35 -14.38 -13.35
CA VAL A 62 -44.13 -15.20 -13.33
C VAL A 62 -42.95 -14.27 -13.06
N LEU A 63 -42.53 -14.18 -11.80
CA LEU A 63 -41.27 -13.55 -11.44
C LEU A 63 -40.15 -14.27 -12.20
N PRO A 64 -39.28 -13.56 -12.92
CA PRO A 64 -38.10 -14.19 -13.52
C PRO A 64 -37.33 -14.87 -12.39
N GLU A 65 -36.97 -16.13 -12.59
CA GLU A 65 -36.12 -16.87 -11.65
C GLU A 65 -34.89 -16.00 -11.35
N GLN A 66 -34.79 -15.54 -10.11
CA GLN A 66 -33.57 -14.91 -9.62
C GLN A 66 -32.51 -16.01 -9.71
N GLY A 67 -31.66 -15.94 -10.74
CA GLY A 67 -30.47 -16.76 -10.84
C GLY A 67 -29.79 -16.74 -9.47
N GLY A 68 -29.60 -17.92 -8.89
CA GLY A 68 -29.13 -18.07 -7.51
C GLY A 68 -27.95 -17.14 -7.24
N ALA A 69 -27.91 -16.60 -6.02
CA ALA A 69 -26.82 -15.75 -5.56
C ALA A 69 -25.49 -16.34 -6.06
N PRO A 70 -24.60 -15.53 -6.69
CA PRO A 70 -23.35 -16.04 -7.21
C PRO A 70 -22.66 -16.80 -6.08
N THR A 71 -22.48 -18.11 -6.26
CA THR A 71 -21.75 -18.92 -5.29
C THR A 71 -20.31 -18.48 -5.40
N ILE A 72 -19.86 -17.65 -4.45
CA ILE A 72 -18.47 -17.25 -4.35
C ILE A 72 -17.71 -18.51 -3.95
N GLU A 73 -17.02 -19.12 -4.92
CA GLU A 73 -16.16 -20.27 -4.65
C GLU A 73 -15.01 -19.80 -3.74
N LEU A 74 -14.94 -20.37 -2.54
CA LEU A 74 -13.89 -20.06 -1.60
C LEU A 74 -12.54 -20.46 -2.19
N GLU A 75 -11.69 -19.47 -2.44
CA GLU A 75 -10.33 -19.70 -2.88
C GLU A 75 -9.53 -20.27 -1.72
N ARG A 76 -8.94 -21.45 -1.91
CA ARG A 76 -7.91 -21.97 -0.99
C ARG A 76 -6.57 -21.39 -1.40
N PRO A 77 -6.01 -20.42 -0.64
CA PRO A 77 -4.77 -19.79 -1.05
C PRO A 77 -3.63 -20.80 -0.97
N LYS A 78 -2.64 -20.66 -1.85
CA LYS A 78 -1.45 -21.52 -1.80
C LYS A 78 -0.68 -21.23 -0.50
N PRO A 79 -0.07 -22.26 0.13
CA PRO A 79 0.77 -22.09 1.31
C PRO A 79 1.83 -21.01 1.11
N THR A 80 2.19 -20.32 2.19
CA THR A 80 3.28 -19.33 2.21
C THR A 80 4.64 -19.93 1.85
N LYS A 81 4.84 -21.23 2.10
CA LYS A 81 6.01 -22.01 1.66
C LYS A 81 6.13 -21.98 0.13
N GLY A 82 7.11 -21.23 -0.37
CA GLY A 82 7.37 -21.03 -1.81
C GLY A 82 7.19 -19.58 -2.29
N ARG A 83 6.51 -18.72 -1.52
CA ARG A 83 6.41 -17.28 -1.83
C ARG A 83 7.76 -16.57 -1.70
N LEU A 84 8.62 -17.03 -0.78
CA LEU A 84 10.01 -16.56 -0.66
C LEU A 84 10.87 -16.87 -1.90
N ALA A 85 10.65 -18.02 -2.54
CA ALA A 85 11.32 -18.33 -3.80
C ALA A 85 10.81 -17.41 -4.94
N ALA A 86 9.51 -17.12 -4.96
CA ALA A 86 8.94 -16.13 -5.87
C ALA A 86 9.45 -14.70 -5.59
N LEU A 87 9.70 -14.35 -4.32
CA LEU A 87 10.34 -13.11 -3.89
C LEU A 87 11.75 -13.00 -4.48
N LYS A 88 12.62 -14.00 -4.26
CA LYS A 88 13.96 -14.04 -4.86
C LYS A 88 13.88 -13.86 -6.39
N ALA A 89 13.02 -14.62 -7.07
CA ALA A 89 12.86 -14.54 -8.52
C ALA A 89 12.26 -13.22 -9.04
N ARG A 90 11.55 -12.44 -8.21
CA ARG A 90 10.98 -11.14 -8.60
C ARG A 90 11.93 -9.99 -8.28
N LEU A 91 12.57 -10.01 -7.11
CA LEU A 91 13.61 -9.03 -6.77
C LEU A 91 14.80 -9.13 -7.71
N ALA A 92 15.25 -10.34 -8.06
CA ALA A 92 16.27 -10.54 -9.09
C ALA A 92 15.86 -9.96 -10.47
N ARG A 93 14.55 -9.92 -10.77
CA ARG A 93 14.01 -9.30 -12.01
C ARG A 93 13.85 -7.79 -11.90
N SER A 94 13.64 -7.24 -10.70
CA SER A 94 13.60 -5.80 -10.43
C SER A 94 14.98 -5.12 -10.52
N ASN A 95 16.00 -5.91 -10.81
CA ASN A 95 17.21 -5.49 -11.51
C ASN A 95 18.12 -4.60 -10.65
N SER A 96 19.15 -5.25 -10.12
CA SER A 96 20.32 -4.73 -9.42
C SER A 96 21.14 -3.72 -10.24
N ALA A 97 20.57 -2.55 -10.57
CA ALA A 97 21.39 -1.41 -10.98
C ALA A 97 22.47 -1.11 -9.93
N ILE A 98 22.13 -1.33 -8.66
CA ILE A 98 23.02 -1.27 -7.50
C ILE A 98 24.02 -2.42 -7.55
N GLY A 99 23.58 -3.69 -7.51
CA GLY A 99 24.49 -4.83 -7.53
C GLY A 99 25.45 -4.84 -8.72
N ARG A 100 24.98 -4.51 -9.93
CA ARG A 100 25.85 -4.37 -11.12
C ARG A 100 26.76 -3.15 -11.07
N GLY A 101 26.27 -2.01 -10.58
CA GLY A 101 27.09 -0.81 -10.41
C GLY A 101 28.21 -1.06 -9.40
N LEU A 102 27.86 -1.59 -8.23
CA LEU A 102 28.81 -2.00 -7.20
C LEU A 102 29.77 -3.07 -7.71
N LEU A 103 29.30 -4.07 -8.45
CA LEU A 103 30.17 -5.11 -9.01
C LEU A 103 31.15 -4.54 -10.04
N ALA A 104 30.74 -3.61 -10.91
CA ALA A 104 31.64 -2.98 -11.87
C ALA A 104 32.71 -2.13 -11.16
N LEU A 105 32.35 -1.43 -10.10
CA LEU A 105 33.27 -0.60 -9.31
C LEU A 105 34.22 -1.46 -8.47
N LEU A 106 33.70 -2.53 -7.85
CA LEU A 106 34.45 -3.38 -6.93
C LEU A 106 35.38 -4.39 -7.64
N THR A 107 35.16 -4.65 -8.93
CA THR A 107 36.04 -5.49 -9.77
C THR A 107 37.12 -4.69 -10.50
N SER A 108 37.13 -3.36 -10.36
CA SER A 108 38.20 -2.51 -10.90
C SER A 108 39.54 -2.86 -10.27
N ASP A 109 40.62 -2.93 -11.07
CA ASP A 109 41.97 -3.33 -10.65
C ASP A 109 42.56 -2.46 -9.52
N LYS A 110 41.95 -1.29 -9.24
CA LYS A 110 42.28 -0.44 -8.08
C LYS A 110 41.02 0.21 -7.51
N LEU A 111 40.74 -0.10 -6.25
CA LEU A 111 39.80 0.65 -5.41
C LEU A 111 40.47 1.94 -4.91
N ASP A 112 40.55 2.94 -5.79
CA ASP A 112 41.01 4.27 -5.43
C ASP A 112 39.91 5.10 -4.75
N GLU A 113 40.25 6.31 -4.29
CA GLU A 113 39.29 7.16 -3.57
C GLU A 113 38.06 7.51 -4.42
N ALA A 114 38.26 7.74 -5.72
CA ALA A 114 37.17 8.03 -6.65
C ALA A 114 36.20 6.84 -6.77
N THR A 115 36.72 5.62 -6.82
CA THR A 115 35.89 4.41 -6.84
C THR A 115 35.04 4.28 -5.57
N TRP A 116 35.60 4.61 -4.40
CA TRP A 116 34.85 4.59 -3.14
C TRP A 116 33.76 5.66 -3.07
N GLU A 117 34.02 6.86 -3.58
CA GLU A 117 33.02 7.93 -3.69
C GLU A 117 31.88 7.51 -4.63
N GLU A 118 32.18 6.89 -5.77
CA GLU A 118 31.16 6.37 -6.70
C GLU A 118 30.31 5.24 -6.09
N ILE A 119 30.91 4.38 -5.25
CA ILE A 119 30.21 3.35 -4.49
C ILE A 119 29.24 4.02 -3.49
N GLU A 120 29.69 5.01 -2.74
CA GLU A 120 28.86 5.74 -1.79
C GLU A 120 27.67 6.43 -2.48
N ASP A 121 27.93 7.15 -3.57
CA ASP A 121 26.90 7.80 -4.37
C ASP A 121 25.86 6.81 -4.91
N THR A 122 26.31 5.63 -5.37
CA THR A 122 25.43 4.56 -5.84
C THR A 122 24.52 4.06 -4.72
N LEU A 123 25.05 3.88 -3.51
CA LEU A 123 24.27 3.49 -2.33
C LEU A 123 23.29 4.59 -1.91
N ILE A 124 23.67 5.87 -1.99
CA ILE A 124 22.77 6.99 -1.69
C ILE A 124 21.61 7.02 -2.69
N MET A 125 21.88 6.88 -3.98
CA MET A 125 20.88 6.84 -5.05
C MET A 125 19.90 5.67 -4.90
N SER A 126 20.29 4.62 -4.16
CA SER A 126 19.42 3.48 -3.84
C SER A 126 18.39 3.71 -2.72
N ASP A 127 18.30 4.94 -2.19
CA ASP A 127 17.53 5.31 -0.99
C ASP A 127 18.05 4.71 0.33
N LEU A 128 19.33 4.30 0.42
CA LEU A 128 19.95 3.85 1.68
C LEU A 128 20.12 5.00 2.69
N GLY A 129 20.26 6.23 2.18
CA GLY A 129 20.52 7.44 2.95
C GLY A 129 22.02 7.71 3.12
N VAL A 130 22.38 8.99 3.23
CA VAL A 130 23.77 9.47 3.28
C VAL A 130 24.55 8.83 4.42
N GLU A 131 23.99 8.88 5.63
CA GLU A 131 24.67 8.35 6.83
C GLU A 131 24.92 6.84 6.74
N SER A 132 23.88 6.06 6.37
CA SER A 132 24.00 4.60 6.26
C SER A 132 24.94 4.17 5.14
N ALA A 133 24.97 4.91 4.02
CA ALA A 133 25.87 4.65 2.90
C ALA A 133 27.33 4.90 3.29
N GLY A 134 27.65 6.09 3.85
CA GLY A 134 29.00 6.41 4.30
C GLY A 134 29.50 5.44 5.38
N ASP A 135 28.66 5.11 6.35
CA ASP A 135 28.99 4.14 7.39
C ASP A 135 29.30 2.74 6.82
N LEU A 136 28.55 2.30 5.81
CA LEU A 136 28.80 1.02 5.14
C LEU A 136 30.13 1.03 4.40
N VAL A 137 30.37 2.09 3.62
CA VAL A 137 31.58 2.24 2.81
C VAL A 137 32.82 2.23 3.69
N GLU A 138 32.82 2.95 4.79
CA GLU A 138 33.97 2.99 5.71
C GLU A 138 34.23 1.63 6.39
N ARG A 139 33.18 0.89 6.77
CA ARG A 139 33.34 -0.47 7.31
C ARG A 139 33.89 -1.44 6.27
N LEU A 140 33.33 -1.42 5.06
CA LEU A 140 33.79 -2.27 3.95
C LEU A 140 35.24 -1.96 3.58
N ARG A 141 35.59 -0.67 3.45
CA ARG A 141 36.96 -0.19 3.20
C ARG A 141 37.92 -0.67 4.28
N THR A 142 37.53 -0.58 5.54
CA THR A 142 38.36 -1.04 6.66
C THR A 142 38.59 -2.56 6.57
N ARG A 143 37.55 -3.33 6.29
CA ARG A 143 37.61 -4.79 6.20
C ARG A 143 38.52 -5.26 5.07
N LEU A 144 38.37 -4.71 3.87
CA LEU A 144 39.21 -5.06 2.70
C LEU A 144 40.67 -4.59 2.83
N ARG A 145 40.95 -3.57 3.66
CA ARG A 145 42.32 -3.15 3.98
C ARG A 145 43.02 -4.07 4.97
N VAL A 146 42.28 -4.66 5.90
CA VAL A 146 42.82 -5.56 6.93
C VAL A 146 43.07 -6.95 6.36
N ASP A 147 42.18 -7.42 5.48
CA ASP A 147 42.28 -8.72 4.83
C ASP A 147 42.02 -8.57 3.33
N ALA A 148 43.11 -8.56 2.56
CA ALA A 148 43.07 -8.39 1.11
C ALA A 148 42.61 -9.65 0.37
N ASP A 149 42.57 -10.81 1.05
CA ASP A 149 42.12 -12.08 0.47
C ASP A 149 40.61 -12.32 0.69
N VAL A 150 39.93 -11.44 1.44
CA VAL A 150 38.47 -11.50 1.64
C VAL A 150 37.74 -11.24 0.33
N ASP A 151 36.81 -12.12 0.00
CA ASP A 151 35.85 -11.90 -1.07
C ASP A 151 34.96 -10.69 -0.73
N TRP A 152 35.07 -9.65 -1.55
CA TRP A 152 34.34 -8.39 -1.37
C TRP A 152 32.82 -8.60 -1.46
N GLN A 153 32.35 -9.59 -2.23
CA GLN A 153 30.91 -9.87 -2.38
C GLN A 153 30.34 -10.37 -1.07
N SER A 154 31.02 -11.34 -0.46
CA SER A 154 30.69 -11.86 0.87
C SER A 154 30.78 -10.77 1.94
N ALA A 155 31.82 -9.92 1.91
CA ALA A 155 31.96 -8.82 2.86
C ALA A 155 30.83 -7.78 2.73
N LEU A 156 30.50 -7.36 1.51
CA LEU A 156 29.40 -6.41 1.24
C LEU A 156 28.04 -7.00 1.65
N HIS A 157 27.80 -8.29 1.36
CA HIS A 157 26.59 -8.99 1.79
C HIS A 157 26.44 -8.96 3.31
N GLU A 158 27.48 -9.32 4.06
CA GLU A 158 27.46 -9.30 5.52
C GLU A 158 27.20 -7.89 6.08
N GLU A 159 27.84 -6.86 5.52
CA GLU A 159 27.66 -5.47 5.95
C GLU A 159 26.24 -4.94 5.66
N LEU A 160 25.67 -5.28 4.50
CA LEU A 160 24.29 -4.94 4.16
C LEU A 160 23.30 -5.71 5.04
N LEU A 161 23.55 -6.99 5.31
CA LEU A 161 22.72 -7.79 6.19
C LEU A 161 22.73 -7.20 7.59
N ALA A 162 23.89 -6.83 8.13
CA ALA A 162 24.01 -6.15 9.42
C ALA A 162 23.19 -4.85 9.46
N LEU A 163 23.19 -4.04 8.39
CA LEU A 163 22.35 -2.84 8.30
C LEU A 163 20.84 -3.15 8.26
N VAL A 164 20.43 -4.24 7.61
CA VAL A 164 19.04 -4.69 7.61
C VAL A 164 18.62 -5.22 8.98
N GLY A 165 19.56 -5.61 9.84
CA GLY A 165 19.29 -6.05 11.20
C GLY A 165 18.54 -7.39 11.22
N PRO A 166 19.20 -8.52 10.92
CA PRO A 166 18.57 -9.84 10.89
C PRO A 166 17.96 -10.23 12.23
N ASP A 167 18.50 -9.71 13.34
CA ASP A 167 18.07 -10.04 14.71
C ASP A 167 16.79 -9.31 15.16
N MET A 168 16.25 -8.37 14.36
CA MET A 168 14.97 -7.73 14.70
C MET A 168 13.81 -8.73 14.65
N ASP A 169 12.92 -8.67 15.64
CA ASP A 169 11.75 -9.55 15.71
C ASP A 169 10.71 -9.22 14.62
N ARG A 170 10.64 -10.07 13.61
CA ARG A 170 9.72 -9.96 12.47
C ARG A 170 8.47 -10.81 12.62
N THR A 171 8.26 -11.42 13.78
CA THR A 171 7.09 -12.25 14.05
C THR A 171 5.83 -11.39 13.95
N LEU A 172 4.83 -11.88 13.21
CA LEU A 172 3.51 -11.26 13.16
C LEU A 172 2.64 -11.86 14.26
N VAL A 173 2.13 -11.04 15.18
CA VAL A 173 1.19 -11.51 16.21
C VAL A 173 -0.19 -11.70 15.58
N ALA A 174 -0.45 -12.90 15.05
CA ALA A 174 -1.70 -13.26 14.37
C ALA A 174 -2.44 -14.46 14.99
N SER A 175 -1.97 -14.97 16.13
CA SER A 175 -2.65 -16.04 16.90
C SER A 175 -3.32 -15.47 18.15
N ARG A 176 -4.33 -16.16 18.69
CA ARG A 176 -5.06 -15.72 19.89
C ARG A 176 -4.12 -15.39 21.05
N GLN A 177 -4.44 -14.31 21.75
CA GLN A 177 -3.71 -13.80 22.91
C GLN A 177 -4.48 -14.18 24.18
N GLY A 178 -4.37 -15.45 24.57
CA GLY A 178 -5.22 -16.05 25.60
C GLY A 178 -6.67 -16.19 25.10
N ASP A 179 -7.62 -15.61 25.82
CA ASP A 179 -9.05 -15.74 25.51
C ASP A 179 -9.57 -14.73 24.48
N ARG A 180 -8.70 -13.89 23.88
CA ARG A 180 -9.05 -12.89 22.86
C ARG A 180 -8.30 -13.11 21.54
N PRO A 181 -8.82 -12.65 20.39
CA PRO A 181 -8.08 -12.63 19.14
C PRO A 181 -6.86 -11.69 19.24
N ALA A 182 -5.84 -11.94 18.43
CA ALA A 182 -4.84 -10.92 18.14
C ALA A 182 -5.46 -9.77 17.34
N VAL A 183 -5.13 -8.53 17.70
CA VAL A 183 -5.66 -7.35 17.01
C VAL A 183 -4.54 -6.67 16.21
N ILE A 184 -4.70 -6.67 14.88
CA ILE A 184 -3.77 -6.09 13.92
C ILE A 184 -4.41 -4.85 13.29
N MET A 185 -3.82 -3.67 13.49
CA MET A 185 -4.27 -2.42 12.89
C MET A 185 -3.37 -2.06 11.70
N VAL A 186 -3.96 -1.87 10.52
CA VAL A 186 -3.24 -1.51 9.30
C VAL A 186 -3.39 -0.02 9.02
N VAL A 187 -2.29 0.72 9.08
CA VAL A 187 -2.24 2.19 8.95
C VAL A 187 -1.31 2.63 7.81
N GLY A 188 -1.36 3.92 7.47
CA GLY A 188 -0.51 4.51 6.42
C GLY A 188 -1.25 5.47 5.51
N VAL A 189 -0.53 6.09 4.58
CA VAL A 189 -1.09 7.14 3.72
C VAL A 189 -1.94 6.58 2.57
N ASN A 190 -2.71 7.45 1.93
CA ASN A 190 -3.47 7.08 0.73
C ASN A 190 -2.55 6.66 -0.40
N GLY A 191 -2.96 5.62 -1.15
CA GLY A 191 -2.23 5.15 -2.32
C GLY A 191 -1.07 4.19 -2.04
N THR A 192 -0.73 3.91 -0.78
CA THR A 192 0.30 2.92 -0.41
C THR A 192 -0.17 1.46 -0.49
N GLY A 193 -1.47 1.25 -0.73
CA GLY A 193 -2.05 -0.09 -0.87
C GLY A 193 -2.51 -0.72 0.44
N LYS A 194 -2.94 0.05 1.45
CA LYS A 194 -3.50 -0.44 2.73
C LYS A 194 -4.59 -1.50 2.58
N THR A 195 -5.74 -1.15 1.99
CA THR A 195 -6.87 -2.08 1.81
C THR A 195 -6.47 -3.34 1.04
N THR A 196 -5.63 -3.18 0.01
CA THR A 196 -5.06 -4.32 -0.74
C THR A 196 -4.16 -5.18 0.15
N THR A 197 -3.33 -4.57 0.98
CA THR A 197 -2.44 -5.25 1.93
C THR A 197 -3.25 -5.98 2.99
N THR A 198 -4.31 -5.36 3.54
CA THR A 198 -5.24 -5.99 4.49
C THR A 198 -5.88 -7.24 3.89
N GLY A 199 -6.36 -7.17 2.66
CA GLY A 199 -6.95 -8.32 1.96
C GLY A 199 -5.93 -9.43 1.66
N LYS A 200 -4.73 -9.06 1.17
CA LYS A 200 -3.63 -10.02 0.96
C LYS A 200 -3.15 -10.66 2.26
N LEU A 201 -3.13 -9.90 3.36
CA LEU A 201 -2.76 -10.38 4.68
C LEU A 201 -3.77 -11.40 5.19
N ALA A 202 -5.07 -11.12 5.09
CA ALA A 202 -6.10 -12.10 5.42
C ALA A 202 -5.94 -13.39 4.61
N ARG A 203 -5.65 -13.28 3.31
CA ARG A 203 -5.37 -14.43 2.46
C ARG A 203 -4.15 -15.23 2.93
N VAL A 204 -3.05 -14.56 3.30
CA VAL A 204 -1.85 -15.21 3.88
C VAL A 204 -2.21 -15.96 5.16
N LEU A 205 -2.89 -15.29 6.09
CA LEU A 205 -3.23 -15.84 7.39
C LEU A 205 -4.17 -17.05 7.28
N VAL A 206 -5.19 -16.98 6.42
CA VAL A 206 -6.07 -18.11 6.10
C VAL A 206 -5.30 -19.26 5.45
N ALA A 207 -4.34 -18.96 4.55
CA ALA A 207 -3.47 -19.99 3.96
C ALA A 207 -2.65 -20.73 5.02
N ASP A 208 -2.24 -20.01 6.06
CA ASP A 208 -1.48 -20.53 7.20
C ASP A 208 -2.38 -21.18 8.27
N GLY A 209 -3.69 -21.28 8.01
CA GLY A 209 -4.65 -21.99 8.85
C GLY A 209 -5.31 -21.14 9.94
N HIS A 210 -5.10 -19.82 9.93
CA HIS A 210 -5.73 -18.91 10.88
C HIS A 210 -7.17 -18.58 10.49
N THR A 211 -8.03 -18.44 11.48
CA THR A 211 -9.37 -17.86 11.35
C THR A 211 -9.28 -16.33 11.49
N VAL A 212 -9.80 -15.60 10.50
CA VAL A 212 -9.58 -14.15 10.35
C VAL A 212 -10.91 -13.41 10.25
N VAL A 213 -11.04 -12.34 11.04
CA VAL A 213 -12.08 -11.32 10.87
C VAL A 213 -11.46 -10.03 10.34
N LEU A 214 -12.15 -9.34 9.46
CA LEU A 214 -11.74 -8.07 8.86
C LEU A 214 -12.65 -6.93 9.35
N GLY A 215 -12.05 -5.82 9.77
CA GLY A 215 -12.78 -4.59 10.12
C GLY A 215 -12.59 -3.51 9.06
N ALA A 216 -13.68 -3.09 8.40
CA ALA A 216 -13.66 -2.05 7.38
C ALA A 216 -13.76 -0.63 8.00
N ALA A 217 -12.72 -0.20 8.71
CA ALA A 217 -12.70 1.09 9.39
C ALA A 217 -12.28 2.28 8.49
N ASP A 218 -11.95 2.09 7.20
CA ASP A 218 -11.90 3.16 6.18
C ASP A 218 -13.34 3.56 5.76
N THR A 219 -14.09 4.16 6.71
CA THR A 219 -15.51 4.49 6.53
C THR A 219 -15.76 5.69 5.61
N PHE A 220 -14.69 6.42 5.25
CA PHE A 220 -14.77 7.58 4.37
C PHE A 220 -14.80 7.18 2.89
N ARG A 221 -14.28 6.00 2.54
CA ARG A 221 -14.23 5.49 1.17
C ARG A 221 -15.17 4.30 1.05
N ALA A 222 -16.40 4.51 0.58
CA ALA A 222 -17.37 3.43 0.34
C ALA A 222 -16.76 2.26 -0.46
N ALA A 223 -16.03 2.58 -1.53
CA ALA A 223 -15.34 1.59 -2.36
C ALA A 223 -14.24 0.80 -1.61
N ALA A 224 -13.66 1.32 -0.53
CA ALA A 224 -12.67 0.58 0.27
C ALA A 224 -13.35 -0.54 1.07
N ALA A 225 -14.52 -0.27 1.66
CA ALA A 225 -15.29 -1.30 2.35
C ALA A 225 -15.77 -2.40 1.38
N ASP A 226 -16.25 -2.06 0.18
CA ASP A 226 -16.64 -3.04 -0.84
C ASP A 226 -15.45 -3.83 -1.39
N GLN A 227 -14.30 -3.18 -1.55
CA GLN A 227 -13.06 -3.84 -1.93
C GLN A 227 -12.64 -4.85 -0.85
N LEU A 228 -12.68 -4.46 0.44
CA LEU A 228 -12.34 -5.35 1.55
C LEU A 228 -13.34 -6.51 1.68
N GLN A 229 -14.64 -6.26 1.46
CA GLN A 229 -15.66 -7.31 1.41
C GLN A 229 -15.32 -8.35 0.35
N THR A 230 -14.96 -7.91 -0.85
CA THR A 230 -14.56 -8.80 -1.95
C THR A 230 -13.33 -9.65 -1.58
N TRP A 231 -12.38 -9.10 -0.82
CA TRP A 231 -11.24 -9.86 -0.31
C TRP A 231 -11.65 -10.91 0.72
N GLY A 232 -12.51 -10.53 1.68
CA GLY A 232 -13.00 -11.43 2.72
C GLY A 232 -13.79 -12.60 2.13
N ASP A 233 -14.72 -12.33 1.22
CA ASP A 233 -15.56 -13.33 0.58
C ASP A 233 -14.73 -14.38 -0.19
N ARG A 234 -13.65 -13.96 -0.85
CA ARG A 234 -12.76 -14.88 -1.58
C ARG A 234 -12.07 -15.90 -0.68
N VAL A 235 -11.78 -15.56 0.57
CA VAL A 235 -11.02 -16.42 1.49
C VAL A 235 -11.86 -16.93 2.66
N GLY A 236 -13.15 -16.60 2.69
CA GLY A 236 -14.07 -16.96 3.77
C GLY A 236 -13.82 -16.20 5.08
N ALA A 237 -13.13 -15.05 5.02
CA ALA A 237 -12.94 -14.19 6.19
C ALA A 237 -14.16 -13.27 6.37
N ARG A 238 -14.73 -13.27 7.58
CA ARG A 238 -15.86 -12.41 7.95
C ARG A 238 -15.45 -10.95 7.88
N VAL A 239 -16.25 -10.10 7.24
CA VAL A 239 -16.00 -8.66 7.16
C VAL A 239 -17.06 -7.89 7.95
N VAL A 240 -16.61 -7.12 8.94
CA VAL A 240 -17.44 -6.21 9.73
C VAL A 240 -17.33 -4.80 9.15
N ARG A 241 -18.47 -4.22 8.80
CA ARG A 241 -18.57 -2.88 8.22
C ARG A 241 -19.79 -2.14 8.77
N GLY A 242 -19.66 -0.83 8.98
CA GLY A 242 -20.78 0.05 9.33
C GLY A 242 -21.41 0.71 8.09
N PRO A 243 -22.53 1.44 8.25
CA PRO A 243 -23.03 2.38 7.25
C PRO A 243 -21.95 3.36 6.74
N GLU A 244 -22.14 3.95 5.56
CA GLU A 244 -21.24 5.02 5.07
C GLU A 244 -21.12 6.15 6.10
N ALA A 245 -19.90 6.69 6.25
CA ALA A 245 -19.57 7.72 7.23
C ALA A 245 -19.82 7.34 8.71
N SER A 246 -19.87 6.03 9.01
CA SER A 246 -19.83 5.55 10.40
C SER A 246 -18.54 5.96 11.11
N ASP A 247 -18.59 6.03 12.43
CA ASP A 247 -17.39 6.22 13.25
C ASP A 247 -16.42 5.04 13.07
N PRO A 248 -15.21 5.25 12.52
CA PRO A 248 -14.21 4.19 12.33
C PRO A 248 -13.92 3.40 13.60
N ALA A 249 -13.92 4.08 14.75
CA ALA A 249 -13.64 3.46 16.04
C ALA A 249 -14.77 2.51 16.48
N ALA A 250 -16.02 2.79 16.10
CA ALA A 250 -17.15 1.92 16.36
C ALA A 250 -17.07 0.65 15.50
N VAL A 251 -16.77 0.79 14.19
CA VAL A 251 -16.59 -0.36 13.30
C VAL A 251 -15.45 -1.26 13.79
N ALA A 252 -14.34 -0.68 14.23
CA ALA A 252 -13.22 -1.44 14.78
C ALA A 252 -13.59 -2.16 16.10
N PHE A 253 -14.37 -1.50 16.98
CA PHE A 253 -14.89 -2.12 18.20
C PHE A 253 -15.76 -3.34 17.89
N ASP A 254 -16.70 -3.19 16.95
CA ASP A 254 -17.61 -4.26 16.54
C ASP A 254 -16.84 -5.42 15.88
N ALA A 255 -15.78 -5.13 15.11
CA ALA A 255 -14.93 -6.15 14.50
C ALA A 255 -14.21 -7.01 15.55
N VAL A 256 -13.70 -6.40 16.63
CA VAL A 256 -13.07 -7.16 17.74
C VAL A 256 -14.11 -7.97 18.51
N ALA A 257 -15.32 -7.43 18.70
CA ALA A 257 -16.41 -8.15 19.36
C ALA A 257 -16.87 -9.38 18.54
N GLU A 258 -17.01 -9.23 17.22
CA GLU A 258 -17.33 -10.32 16.30
C GLU A 258 -16.22 -11.40 16.31
N ALA A 259 -14.95 -10.99 16.23
CA ALA A 259 -13.83 -11.93 16.28
C ALA A 259 -13.75 -12.71 17.61
N ASN A 260 -14.15 -12.08 18.72
CA ASN A 260 -14.31 -12.78 19.99
C ASN A 260 -15.45 -13.82 19.94
N ALA A 261 -16.61 -13.43 19.40
CA ALA A 261 -17.78 -14.31 19.29
C ALA A 261 -17.54 -15.51 18.37
N GLU A 262 -16.82 -15.31 17.26
CA GLU A 262 -16.42 -16.38 16.33
C GLU A 262 -15.24 -17.22 16.83
N GLN A 263 -14.64 -16.86 17.97
CA GLN A 263 -13.41 -17.46 18.46
C GLN A 263 -12.26 -17.41 17.43
N ALA A 264 -12.21 -16.36 16.61
CA ALA A 264 -11.23 -16.19 15.56
C ALA A 264 -9.80 -16.01 16.10
N ASP A 265 -8.78 -16.39 15.34
CA ASP A 265 -7.38 -16.25 15.76
C ASP A 265 -6.94 -14.79 15.81
N CYS A 266 -7.36 -14.01 14.81
CA CYS A 266 -7.03 -12.59 14.72
C CYS A 266 -8.12 -11.76 14.02
N VAL A 267 -8.06 -10.46 14.29
CA VAL A 267 -8.83 -9.43 13.59
C VAL A 267 -7.89 -8.43 12.95
N VAL A 268 -8.10 -8.12 11.67
CA VAL A 268 -7.31 -7.13 10.91
C VAL A 268 -8.18 -5.92 10.58
N ILE A 269 -7.79 -4.74 11.05
CA ILE A 269 -8.53 -3.49 10.90
C ILE A 269 -7.91 -2.63 9.78
N ASP A 270 -8.66 -2.38 8.70
CA ASP A 270 -8.28 -1.45 7.63
C ASP A 270 -8.67 -0.02 8.01
N THR A 271 -7.72 0.91 8.09
CA THR A 271 -8.00 2.31 8.47
C THR A 271 -7.92 3.27 7.29
N ALA A 272 -8.48 4.47 7.45
CA ALA A 272 -8.28 5.57 6.52
C ALA A 272 -6.80 6.02 6.45
N GLY A 273 -6.43 6.74 5.38
CA GLY A 273 -5.06 7.24 5.15
C GLY A 273 -4.93 8.68 4.67
N ARG A 274 -5.93 9.53 4.92
CA ARG A 274 -5.99 10.91 4.43
C ARG A 274 -5.03 11.85 5.19
N LEU A 275 -3.75 11.87 4.82
CA LEU A 275 -2.73 12.67 5.51
C LEU A 275 -2.85 14.20 5.30
N HIS A 276 -3.66 14.68 4.34
CA HIS A 276 -3.79 16.12 4.04
C HIS A 276 -4.36 16.94 5.22
N THR A 277 -5.03 16.29 6.17
CA THR A 277 -5.40 16.86 7.47
C THR A 277 -4.66 16.09 8.58
N LYS A 278 -3.35 16.32 8.72
CA LYS A 278 -2.47 15.61 9.67
C LYS A 278 -3.11 15.45 11.06
N VAL A 279 -3.69 16.52 11.61
CA VAL A 279 -4.32 16.51 12.94
C VAL A 279 -5.53 15.57 12.99
N GLY A 280 -6.47 15.69 12.05
CA GLY A 280 -7.70 14.88 12.05
C GLY A 280 -7.45 13.39 11.85
N LEU A 281 -6.51 13.00 10.98
CA LEU A 281 -6.16 11.59 10.78
C LEU A 281 -5.53 10.99 12.05
N MET A 282 -4.63 11.72 12.70
CA MET A 282 -3.95 11.23 13.89
C MET A 282 -4.89 11.09 15.09
N ASP A 283 -5.81 12.04 15.28
CA ASP A 283 -6.85 11.95 16.30
C ASP A 283 -7.78 10.75 16.07
N GLU A 284 -8.13 10.48 14.81
CA GLU A 284 -8.96 9.34 14.42
C GLU A 284 -8.26 8.01 14.71
N LEU A 285 -7.00 7.84 14.28
CA LEU A 285 -6.23 6.63 14.54
C LEU A 285 -6.00 6.40 16.04
N GLY A 286 -5.67 7.46 16.79
CA GLY A 286 -5.55 7.40 18.24
C GLY A 286 -6.89 7.07 18.92
N LYS A 287 -8.02 7.53 18.37
CA LYS A 287 -9.37 7.16 18.84
C LYS A 287 -9.65 5.67 18.59
N ILE A 288 -9.37 5.16 17.38
CA ILE A 288 -9.54 3.73 17.04
C ILE A 288 -8.77 2.86 18.05
N LYS A 289 -7.47 3.11 18.23
CA LYS A 289 -6.63 2.38 19.17
C LYS A 289 -7.17 2.43 20.60
N ARG A 290 -7.56 3.61 21.10
CA ARG A 290 -8.14 3.76 22.45
C ARG A 290 -9.45 3.00 22.63
N VAL A 291 -10.29 2.94 21.59
CA VAL A 291 -11.57 2.23 21.65
C VAL A 291 -11.37 0.72 21.62
N ILE A 292 -10.49 0.22 20.75
CA ILE A 292 -10.10 -1.19 20.72
C ILE A 292 -9.51 -1.62 22.07
N ASN A 293 -8.63 -0.81 22.65
CA ASN A 293 -7.96 -1.07 23.93
C ASN A 293 -8.93 -1.29 25.12
N LYS A 294 -10.22 -0.96 24.98
CA LYS A 294 -11.26 -1.30 25.97
C LYS A 294 -11.61 -2.79 25.99
N GLN A 295 -11.39 -3.51 24.88
CA GLN A 295 -11.62 -4.96 24.75
C GLN A 295 -10.33 -5.78 24.83
N GLY A 296 -9.17 -5.14 24.73
CA GLY A 296 -7.84 -5.76 24.77
C GLY A 296 -6.83 -4.91 24.01
N PRO A 297 -5.52 -5.04 24.28
CA PRO A 297 -4.52 -4.23 23.61
C PRO A 297 -4.48 -4.53 22.10
N VAL A 298 -4.19 -3.49 21.30
CA VAL A 298 -3.75 -3.68 19.91
C VAL A 298 -2.36 -4.32 19.94
N ASP A 299 -2.24 -5.51 19.37
CA ASP A 299 -1.00 -6.31 19.41
C ASP A 299 -0.02 -5.90 18.30
N GLU A 300 -0.55 -5.52 17.14
CA GLU A 300 0.26 -5.10 15.99
C GLU A 300 -0.31 -3.85 15.35
N VAL A 301 0.57 -2.91 15.02
CA VAL A 301 0.28 -1.74 14.20
C VAL A 301 1.21 -1.76 13.01
N LEU A 302 0.66 -2.20 11.87
CA LEU A 302 1.39 -2.35 10.62
C LEU A 302 1.28 -1.09 9.78
N LEU A 303 2.39 -0.39 9.58
CA LEU A 303 2.47 0.77 8.71
C LEU A 303 2.76 0.35 7.27
N VAL A 304 1.82 0.64 6.36
CA VAL A 304 1.98 0.35 4.92
C VAL A 304 2.60 1.53 4.20
N LEU A 305 3.81 1.31 3.66
CA LEU A 305 4.57 2.30 2.89
C LEU A 305 4.79 1.81 1.46
N ASP A 306 4.82 2.75 0.53
CA ASP A 306 5.12 2.50 -0.88
C ASP A 306 6.63 2.68 -1.10
N ALA A 307 7.32 1.60 -1.51
CA ALA A 307 8.76 1.59 -1.74
C ALA A 307 9.21 2.58 -2.84
N THR A 308 8.31 3.00 -3.73
CA THR A 308 8.61 3.98 -4.79
C THR A 308 8.70 5.42 -4.27
N THR A 309 8.16 5.70 -3.08
CA THR A 309 8.11 7.06 -2.52
C THR A 309 9.44 7.52 -1.92
N GLY A 310 10.39 6.61 -1.68
CA GLY A 310 11.70 6.90 -1.12
C GLY A 310 11.63 7.72 0.18
N GLN A 311 12.45 8.76 0.28
CA GLN A 311 12.52 9.64 1.45
C GLN A 311 11.21 10.37 1.80
N ASN A 312 10.30 10.55 0.83
CA ASN A 312 9.00 11.15 1.11
C ASN A 312 8.12 10.23 1.96
N GLY A 313 8.20 8.91 1.73
CA GLY A 313 7.53 7.92 2.56
C GLY A 313 8.06 7.93 4.00
N LEU A 314 9.36 8.16 4.16
CA LEU A 314 10.03 8.21 5.47
C LEU A 314 9.52 9.34 6.35
N ALA A 315 9.45 10.56 5.80
CA ALA A 315 8.93 11.72 6.52
C ALA A 315 7.47 11.53 6.96
N GLN A 316 6.67 10.81 6.17
CA GLN A 316 5.30 10.45 6.53
C GLN A 316 5.28 9.41 7.64
N ALA A 317 6.12 8.38 7.54
CA ALA A 317 6.21 7.29 8.49
C ALA A 317 6.50 7.79 9.92
N ARG A 318 7.42 8.75 10.06
CA ARG A 318 7.76 9.38 11.36
C ARG A 318 6.52 9.96 12.06
N VAL A 319 5.61 10.59 11.30
CA VAL A 319 4.38 11.17 11.86
C VAL A 319 3.43 10.08 12.37
N PHE A 320 3.35 8.92 11.72
CA PHE A 320 2.52 7.81 12.20
C PHE A 320 3.10 7.15 13.45
N SER A 321 4.42 6.97 13.52
CA SER A 321 5.08 6.35 14.69
C SER A 321 4.85 7.13 15.98
N GLU A 322 4.72 8.47 15.90
CA GLU A 322 4.46 9.32 17.06
C GLU A 322 3.07 9.13 17.68
N VAL A 323 2.10 8.55 16.96
CA VAL A 323 0.68 8.57 17.36
C VAL A 323 0.11 7.18 17.66
N VAL A 324 0.49 6.16 16.89
CA VAL A 324 -0.15 4.83 16.97
C VAL A 324 0.75 3.71 17.50
N ASP A 325 1.98 4.00 17.92
CA ASP A 325 3.01 3.01 18.30
C ASP A 325 3.13 1.91 17.24
N VAL A 326 3.65 2.27 16.07
CA VAL A 326 3.90 1.32 14.97
C VAL A 326 4.79 0.19 15.49
N THR A 327 4.46 -1.07 15.17
CA THR A 327 5.21 -2.27 15.60
C THR A 327 5.94 -2.95 14.45
N GLY A 328 5.54 -2.66 13.21
CA GLY A 328 6.16 -3.21 12.01
C GLY A 328 5.74 -2.48 10.75
N VAL A 329 6.53 -2.67 9.70
CA VAL A 329 6.30 -2.05 8.39
C VAL A 329 5.95 -3.10 7.34
N VAL A 330 5.03 -2.74 6.45
CA VAL A 330 4.78 -3.44 5.20
C VAL A 330 5.22 -2.55 4.04
N LEU A 331 6.17 -3.02 3.24
CA LEU A 331 6.62 -2.29 2.05
C LEU A 331 5.93 -2.84 0.81
N THR A 332 5.21 -1.99 0.09
CA THR A 332 4.53 -2.36 -1.17
C THR A 332 5.31 -1.87 -2.38
N LYS A 333 4.99 -2.45 -3.55
CA LYS A 333 5.56 -2.07 -4.87
C LYS A 333 7.08 -2.20 -4.94
N LEU A 334 7.65 -3.13 -4.16
CA LEU A 334 9.08 -3.38 -4.15
C LEU A 334 9.57 -3.95 -5.49
N ASP A 335 8.68 -4.61 -6.23
CA ASP A 335 8.92 -5.13 -7.58
C ASP A 335 9.05 -4.02 -8.65
N GLY A 336 8.51 -2.82 -8.40
CA GLY A 336 8.52 -1.71 -9.33
C GLY A 336 9.72 -0.77 -9.20
N THR A 337 10.67 -1.04 -8.31
CA THR A 337 11.71 -0.05 -7.94
C THR A 337 13.09 -0.68 -7.77
N ALA A 338 14.12 0.07 -8.20
CA ALA A 338 15.52 -0.22 -7.91
C ALA A 338 15.97 0.35 -6.55
N LYS A 339 15.06 0.99 -5.79
CA LYS A 339 15.35 1.68 -4.53
C LYS A 339 15.26 0.75 -3.32
N GLY A 340 16.08 -0.31 -3.32
CA GLY A 340 16.11 -1.30 -2.25
C GLY A 340 16.55 -0.74 -0.89
N GLY A 341 17.31 0.36 -0.87
CA GLY A 341 17.83 0.94 0.36
C GLY A 341 16.76 1.49 1.31
N ILE A 342 15.53 1.68 0.82
CA ILE A 342 14.41 2.17 1.63
C ILE A 342 14.11 1.30 2.86
N VAL A 343 14.39 -0.01 2.80
CA VAL A 343 14.25 -0.92 3.96
C VAL A 343 15.11 -0.43 5.12
N VAL A 344 16.40 -0.19 4.85
CA VAL A 344 17.36 0.22 5.88
C VAL A 344 16.98 1.59 6.43
N ALA A 345 16.65 2.54 5.55
CA ALA A 345 16.26 3.88 5.94
C ALA A 345 15.02 3.88 6.85
N VAL A 346 13.98 3.11 6.50
CA VAL A 346 12.74 3.02 7.27
C VAL A 346 12.96 2.37 8.63
N GLN A 347 13.72 1.28 8.72
CA GLN A 347 13.97 0.61 10.00
C GLN A 347 14.82 1.49 10.92
N LYS A 348 15.83 2.19 10.39
CA LYS A 348 16.67 3.12 11.17
C LYS A 348 15.85 4.28 11.73
N GLU A 349 14.96 4.85 10.90
CA GLU A 349 14.13 5.98 11.26
C GLU A 349 13.06 5.63 12.31
N LEU A 350 12.37 4.51 12.12
CA LEU A 350 11.21 4.16 12.95
C LEU A 350 11.57 3.25 14.13
N GLY A 351 12.74 2.61 14.10
CA GLY A 351 13.16 1.63 15.11
C GLY A 351 12.37 0.32 15.08
N VAL A 352 11.62 0.05 14.00
CA VAL A 352 10.77 -1.15 13.86
C VAL A 352 11.09 -1.91 12.58
N PRO A 353 10.88 -3.23 12.56
CA PRO A 353 11.29 -4.04 11.42
C PRO A 353 10.30 -3.97 10.27
N VAL A 354 10.80 -4.15 9.05
CA VAL A 354 9.97 -4.55 7.91
C VAL A 354 9.59 -6.02 8.11
N LYS A 355 8.30 -6.30 8.27
CA LYS A 355 7.76 -7.65 8.51
C LYS A 355 7.25 -8.31 7.23
N LEU A 356 6.72 -7.52 6.30
CA LEU A 356 6.09 -8.00 5.08
C LEU A 356 6.48 -7.16 3.87
N VAL A 357 6.52 -7.79 2.69
CA VAL A 357 6.77 -7.13 1.40
C VAL A 357 5.73 -7.51 0.36
N GLY A 358 5.23 -6.50 -0.35
CA GLY A 358 4.34 -6.62 -1.49
C GLY A 358 5.12 -6.60 -2.80
N LEU A 359 4.91 -7.62 -3.64
CA LEU A 359 5.79 -7.97 -4.76
C LEU A 359 5.09 -7.92 -6.11
N GLY A 360 3.96 -7.23 -6.18
CA GLY A 360 3.14 -7.08 -7.37
C GLY A 360 1.67 -6.95 -7.04
N GLU A 361 0.84 -6.99 -8.08
CA GLU A 361 -0.60 -6.77 -8.00
C GLU A 361 -1.41 -8.04 -7.74
N GLY A 362 -0.81 -9.22 -7.96
CA GLY A 362 -1.48 -10.50 -7.79
C GLY A 362 -1.91 -10.77 -6.34
N PRO A 363 -2.94 -11.61 -6.12
CA PRO A 363 -3.49 -11.84 -4.78
C PRO A 363 -2.54 -12.56 -3.83
N ASP A 364 -1.58 -13.33 -4.36
CA ASP A 364 -0.57 -14.03 -3.58
C ASP A 364 0.76 -13.25 -3.48
N ASP A 365 0.79 -12.00 -3.94
CA ASP A 365 2.01 -11.16 -4.01
C ASP A 365 2.26 -10.38 -2.70
N LEU A 366 2.09 -11.06 -1.56
CA LEU A 366 2.51 -10.59 -0.23
C LEU A 366 3.28 -11.73 0.43
N ALA A 367 4.47 -11.42 0.95
CA ALA A 367 5.37 -12.38 1.56
C ALA A 367 5.98 -11.84 2.87
N PRO A 368 6.34 -12.71 3.82
CA PRO A 368 7.25 -12.38 4.91
C PRO A 368 8.55 -11.77 4.39
N PHE A 369 9.06 -10.77 5.09
CA PHE A 369 10.36 -10.19 4.80
C PHE A 369 11.46 -11.11 5.34
N ASP A 370 12.35 -11.53 4.45
CA ASP A 370 13.53 -12.32 4.77
C ASP A 370 14.78 -11.48 4.49
N PRO A 371 15.52 -11.05 5.53
CA PRO A 371 16.68 -10.19 5.40
C PRO A 371 17.76 -10.74 4.45
N ASP A 372 18.06 -12.03 4.57
CA ASP A 372 19.11 -12.68 3.78
C ASP A 372 18.71 -12.80 2.31
N ALA A 373 17.47 -13.25 2.05
CA ALA A 373 16.92 -13.31 0.72
C ALA A 373 16.83 -11.93 0.06
N PHE A 374 16.53 -10.89 0.84
CA PHE A 374 16.47 -9.52 0.38
C PHE A 374 17.85 -9.00 -0.01
N VAL A 375 18.85 -9.11 0.88
CA VAL A 375 20.22 -8.64 0.60
C VAL A 375 20.84 -9.41 -0.56
N SER A 376 20.65 -10.73 -0.61
CA SER A 376 21.13 -11.55 -1.72
C SER A 376 20.55 -11.06 -3.06
N ALA A 377 19.24 -10.76 -3.09
CA ALA A 377 18.60 -10.27 -4.30
C ALA A 377 18.96 -8.83 -4.69
N LEU A 378 19.53 -8.02 -3.77
CA LEU A 378 20.08 -6.70 -4.10
C LEU A 378 21.45 -6.80 -4.80
N LEU A 379 22.20 -7.85 -4.50
CA LEU A 379 23.57 -8.07 -4.98
C LEU A 379 23.64 -8.96 -6.22
N GLU A 380 22.68 -9.85 -6.44
CA GLU A 380 22.48 -10.59 -7.70
C GLU A 380 22.06 -9.67 -8.86
#